data_AF-C6LFZ9-F1
#
_entry.id   AF-C6LFZ9-F1
#
_cell.length_a   1.000
_cell.length_b   1.000
_cell.length_c   1.000
_cell.angle_alpha   90.00
_cell.angle_beta   90.00
_cell.angle_gamma   90.00
#
_symmetry.space_group_name_H-M   'P 1'
#
loop_
_entity.id
_entity.type
_entity.pdbx_description
1 polymer ?
#
loop_
_entity_poly.entity_id
_entity_poly.type
_entity_poly.pdbx_seq_one_letter_code
_entity_poly.pdbx_strand_id
1 'polypeptide(L)'
;MPRYAQINMETGIVVSDSHLSGTVDRPELIPIPDDFELAGKRYAGGEWEDYIPEPVEEEPSEQDTINAEILLNQAMILSNQDAADEVLAAILLNQAGG
;
A
#
# COMPACT_ATOMS: atom_id res chain seq x y z
N MET A 1 4.29 -37.93 -3.13
CA MET A 1 5.65 -37.45 -2.79
C MET A 1 5.46 -36.60 -1.56
N PRO A 2 6.27 -36.71 -0.50
CA PRO A 2 6.08 -35.90 0.70
C PRO A 2 6.14 -34.40 0.37
N ARG A 3 5.12 -33.66 0.83
CA ARG A 3 4.97 -32.21 0.66
C ARG A 3 5.42 -31.49 1.94
N TYR A 4 6.15 -30.40 1.75
CA TYR A 4 6.72 -29.62 2.83
C TYR A 4 6.46 -28.14 2.58
N ALA A 5 6.03 -27.42 3.62
CA ALA A 5 6.06 -25.97 3.62
C ALA A 5 7.45 -25.50 4.03
N GLN A 6 8.10 -24.73 3.17
CA GLN A 6 9.35 -24.06 3.52
C GLN A 6 9.02 -22.72 4.18
N ILE A 7 9.46 -22.53 5.42
CA ILE A 7 9.21 -21.31 6.19
C ILE A 7 10.49 -20.51 6.41
N ASN A 8 10.35 -19.20 6.58
CA ASN A 8 11.42 -18.36 7.09
C ASN A 8 11.51 -18.56 8.62
N MET A 9 12.66 -19.00 9.12
CA MET A 9 12.86 -19.30 10.56
C MET A 9 12.75 -18.08 11.48
N GLU A 10 12.95 -16.87 10.96
CA GLU A 10 12.85 -15.63 11.74
C GLU A 10 11.40 -15.13 11.83
N THR A 11 10.63 -15.25 10.74
CA THR A 11 9.28 -14.68 10.66
C THR A 11 8.16 -15.72 10.74
N GLY A 12 8.46 -17.00 10.50
CA GLY A 12 7.48 -18.08 10.41
C GLY A 12 6.68 -18.12 9.11
N ILE A 13 6.95 -17.19 8.18
CA ILE A 13 6.16 -17.03 6.94
C ILE A 13 6.55 -18.11 5.93
N VAL A 14 5.56 -18.65 5.21
CA VAL A 14 5.79 -19.60 4.12
C VAL A 14 6.47 -18.89 2.95
N VAL A 15 7.63 -19.38 2.56
CA VAL A 15 8.43 -18.88 1.44
C VAL A 15 8.25 -19.76 0.20
N SER A 16 8.01 -21.06 0.37
CA SER A 16 7.90 -21.99 -0.75
C SER A 16 7.09 -23.25 -0.40
N ASP A 17 6.53 -23.89 -1.43
CA ASP A 17 5.86 -25.18 -1.38
C ASP A 17 6.73 -26.24 -2.07
N SER A 18 7.28 -27.17 -1.28
CA SER A 18 8.29 -28.13 -1.71
C SER A 18 7.75 -29.55 -1.80
N HIS A 19 7.98 -30.20 -2.94
CA HIS A 19 7.62 -31.60 -3.19
C HIS A 19 8.89 -32.43 -3.35
N LEU A 20 9.24 -33.19 -2.31
CA LEU A 20 10.52 -33.90 -2.26
C LEU A 20 10.32 -35.40 -2.54
N SER A 21 11.32 -36.03 -3.15
CA SER A 21 11.28 -37.46 -3.47
C SER A 21 11.55 -38.37 -2.26
N GLY A 22 11.95 -37.80 -1.13
CA GLY A 22 12.24 -38.52 0.12
C GLY A 22 11.99 -37.64 1.34
N THR A 23 12.09 -38.25 2.52
CA THR A 23 11.91 -37.55 3.79
C THR A 23 13.12 -36.68 4.08
N VAL A 24 12.89 -35.40 4.33
CA VAL A 24 13.92 -34.44 4.70
C VAL A 24 13.62 -33.89 6.09
N ASP A 25 14.61 -33.98 6.98
CA ASP A 25 14.54 -33.46 8.34
C ASP A 25 15.37 -32.17 8.41
N ARG A 26 14.68 -31.04 8.22
CA ARG A 26 15.28 -29.70 8.31
C ARG A 26 14.30 -28.79 9.04
N PRO A 27 14.79 -27.90 9.92
CA PRO A 27 13.94 -27.06 10.76
C PRO A 27 13.07 -26.09 9.94
N GLU A 28 13.53 -25.68 8.76
CA GLU A 28 12.82 -24.81 7.82
C GLU A 28 11.73 -25.52 6.99
N LEU A 29 11.65 -26.86 7.04
CA LEU A 29 10.73 -27.67 6.25
C LEU A 29 9.71 -28.36 7.15
N ILE A 30 8.50 -27.81 7.18
CA ILE A 30 7.40 -28.38 7.97
C ILE A 30 6.62 -29.35 7.07
N PRO A 31 6.54 -30.65 7.42
CA PRO A 31 5.76 -31.61 6.66
C PRO A 31 4.27 -31.24 6.73
N ILE A 32 3.61 -31.22 5.58
CA ILE A 32 2.20 -30.87 5.47
C ILE A 32 1.43 -31.92 4.66
N PRO A 33 0.12 -32.11 4.94
CA PRO A 33 -0.76 -32.88 4.09
C PRO A 33 -0.83 -32.33 2.65
N ASP A 34 -1.09 -33.21 1.68
CA ASP A 34 -1.26 -32.83 0.26
C ASP A 34 -2.45 -31.88 0.06
N ASP A 35 -3.47 -31.94 0.92
CA ASP A 35 -4.67 -31.11 0.91
C ASP A 35 -4.56 -29.84 1.78
N PHE A 36 -3.41 -29.56 2.38
CA PHE A 36 -3.22 -28.42 3.26
C PHE A 36 -3.13 -27.09 2.49
N GLU A 37 -3.94 -26.10 2.87
CA GLU A 37 -3.88 -24.75 2.32
C GLU A 37 -2.86 -23.88 3.08
N LEU A 38 -1.82 -23.44 2.38
CA LEU A 38 -0.79 -22.55 2.94
C LEU A 38 -1.17 -21.08 2.88
N ALA A 39 -2.20 -20.74 2.11
CA ALA A 39 -2.63 -19.37 1.91
C ALA A 39 -3.09 -18.75 3.23
N GLY A 40 -2.54 -17.58 3.57
CA GLY A 40 -2.90 -16.87 4.80
C GLY A 40 -2.52 -17.62 6.08
N LYS A 41 -1.51 -18.51 6.04
CA LYS A 41 -1.01 -19.21 7.23
C LYS A 41 0.45 -18.87 7.50
N ARG A 42 0.79 -18.82 8.78
CA ARG A 42 2.16 -18.65 9.30
C ARG A 42 2.45 -19.75 10.30
N TYR A 43 3.67 -20.26 10.33
CA TYR A 43 4.08 -21.24 11.31
C TYR A 43 4.75 -20.54 12.49
N ALA A 44 4.16 -20.62 13.68
CA ALA A 44 4.68 -19.99 14.89
C ALA A 44 4.58 -20.97 16.06
N GLY A 45 5.67 -21.11 16.83
CA GLY A 45 5.65 -21.91 18.06
C GLY A 45 5.36 -23.41 17.89
N GLY A 46 5.45 -23.96 16.67
CA GLY A 46 5.12 -25.35 16.38
C GLY A 46 3.69 -25.56 15.85
N GLU A 47 2.91 -24.49 15.69
CA GLU A 47 1.54 -24.54 15.19
C GLU A 47 1.34 -23.62 13.98
N TRP A 48 0.32 -23.91 13.19
CA TRP A 48 -0.11 -23.09 12.07
C TRP A 48 -1.15 -22.06 12.54
N GLU A 49 -0.80 -20.79 12.45
CA GLU A 49 -1.67 -19.66 12.77
C GLU A 49 -2.16 -18.97 11.50
N ASP A 50 -3.34 -18.35 11.55
CA ASP A 50 -3.82 -17.51 10.46
C ASP A 50 -3.06 -16.18 10.44
N TYR A 51 -2.54 -15.82 9.28
CA TYR A 51 -1.79 -14.60 9.04
C TYR A 51 -2.40 -13.83 7.88
N ILE A 52 -2.95 -12.67 8.22
CA ILE A 52 -3.37 -11.67 7.25
C ILE A 52 -2.25 -10.63 7.23
N PRO A 53 -1.51 -10.47 6.12
CA PRO A 53 -0.53 -9.40 6.03
C PRO A 53 -1.23 -8.06 6.24
N GLU A 54 -0.66 -7.21 7.08
CA GLU A 54 -1.16 -5.85 7.23
C GLU A 54 -1.11 -5.16 5.85
N PRO A 55 -2.15 -4.39 5.48
CA PRO A 55 -2.11 -3.63 4.25
C PRO A 55 -0.89 -2.70 4.31
N VAL A 56 -0.02 -2.80 3.31
CA VAL A 56 1.11 -1.87 3.19
C VAL A 56 0.51 -0.49 2.92
N GLU A 57 0.73 0.46 3.83
CA GLU A 57 0.39 1.86 3.56
C GLU A 57 1.28 2.34 2.41
N GLU A 58 0.67 2.63 1.25
CA GLU A 58 1.39 3.21 0.12
C GLU A 58 1.78 4.64 0.47
N GLU A 59 3.08 4.94 0.47
CA GLU A 59 3.56 6.31 0.56
C GLU A 59 3.05 7.10 -0.67
N PRO A 60 2.64 8.37 -0.49
CA PRO A 60 2.17 9.19 -1.61
C PRO A 60 3.26 9.29 -2.68
N SER A 61 2.90 9.03 -3.92
CA SER A 61 3.84 9.12 -5.02
C SER A 61 4.27 10.56 -5.28
N GLU A 62 5.38 10.77 -5.99
CA GLU A 62 5.79 12.10 -6.46
C GLU A 62 4.70 12.77 -7.31
N GLN A 63 3.89 11.99 -8.03
CA GLN A 63 2.78 12.53 -8.80
C GLN A 63 1.65 13.04 -7.89
N ASP A 64 1.41 12.37 -6.76
CA ASP A 64 0.38 12.77 -5.78
C ASP A 64 0.76 14.08 -5.09
N THR A 65 2.05 14.26 -4.78
CA THR A 65 2.55 15.51 -4.20
C THR A 65 2.43 16.67 -5.19
N ILE A 66 2.82 16.48 -6.46
CA ILE A 66 2.66 17.47 -7.52
C ILE A 66 1.18 17.85 -7.71
N ASN A 67 0.29 16.86 -7.74
CA ASN A 67 -1.15 17.09 -7.89
C ASN A 67 -1.70 17.91 -6.72
N ALA A 68 -1.27 17.63 -5.49
CA ALA A 68 -1.66 18.37 -4.31
C ALA A 68 -1.17 19.84 -4.36
N GLU A 69 0.07 20.08 -4.80
CA GLU A 69 0.61 21.42 -4.98
C GLU A 69 -0.16 22.23 -6.05
N ILE A 70 -0.49 21.59 -7.17
CA ILE A 70 -1.31 22.19 -8.23
C ILE A 70 -2.68 22.58 -7.70
N LEU A 71 -3.36 21.68 -6.97
CA LEU A 71 -4.67 21.95 -6.37
C LEU A 71 -4.60 23.09 -5.36
N LEU A 72 -3.58 23.12 -4.52
CA LEU A 72 -3.36 24.21 -3.56
C LEU A 72 -3.15 25.55 -4.27
N ASN A 73 -2.35 25.57 -5.34
CA ASN A 73 -2.12 26.75 -6.14
C ASN A 73 -3.42 27.27 -6.79
N GLN A 74 -4.21 26.38 -7.37
CA GLN A 74 -5.52 26.73 -7.95
C GLN A 74 -6.48 27.31 -6.90
N ALA A 75 -6.53 26.71 -5.71
CA ALA A 75 -7.36 27.21 -4.61
C ALA A 75 -6.94 28.63 -4.17
N MET A 76 -5.63 28.89 -4.08
CA MET A 76 -5.13 30.23 -3.78
C MET A 76 -5.46 31.25 -4.87
N ILE A 77 -5.34 30.86 -6.15
CA ILE A 77 -5.71 31.74 -7.26
C ILE A 77 -7.19 32.09 -7.20
N LEU A 78 -8.06 31.10 -7.00
CA LEU A 78 -9.51 31.30 -6.89
C LEU A 78 -9.87 32.22 -5.71
N SER A 79 -9.23 32.03 -4.55
CA SER A 79 -9.47 32.89 -3.39
C SER A 79 -9.10 34.35 -3.62
N ASN A 80 -8.19 34.64 -4.54
CA ASN A 80 -7.76 36.00 -4.86
C ASN A 80 -8.58 36.64 -5.99
N GLN A 81 -9.48 35.90 -6.65
CA GLN A 81 -10.30 36.43 -7.75
C GLN A 81 -11.30 37.48 -7.25
N ASP A 82 -11.91 37.30 -6.08
CA ASP A 82 -12.87 38.28 -5.53
C ASP A 82 -12.24 39.67 -5.38
N ALA A 83 -11.00 39.74 -4.88
CA ALA A 83 -10.26 40.98 -4.75
C ALA A 83 -9.88 41.60 -6.11
N ALA A 84 -9.56 40.76 -7.10
CA ALA A 84 -9.28 41.22 -8.46
C ALA A 84 -10.54 41.77 -9.15
N ASP A 85 -11.69 41.13 -8.94
CA ASP A 85 -12.98 41.52 -9.50
C ASP A 85 -13.49 42.84 -8.91
N GLU A 86 -13.32 43.06 -7.60
CA GLU A 86 -13.64 44.34 -6.96
C GLU A 86 -12.82 45.50 -7.53
N VAL A 87 -11.51 45.31 -7.70
CA VAL A 87 -10.63 46.33 -8.30
C VAL A 87 -11.01 46.61 -9.75
N LEU A 88 -11.33 45.57 -10.52
CA LEU A 88 -11.77 45.72 -11.91
C LEU A 88 -13.08 46.51 -11.99
N ALA A 89 -14.06 46.21 -11.14
CA ALA A 89 -15.32 46.93 -11.08
C ALA A 89 -15.11 48.42 -10.77
N ALA A 90 -14.22 48.74 -9.83
CA ALA A 90 -13.87 50.12 -9.49
C ALA A 90 -13.20 50.86 -10.65
N ILE A 91 -12.32 50.22 -11.42
CA ILE A 91 -11.68 50.82 -12.61
C ILE A 91 -12.72 51.11 -13.69
N LEU A 92 -13.60 50.16 -13.99
CA LEU A 92 -14.64 50.30 -15.00
C LEU A 92 -15.63 51.43 -14.66
N LEU A 93 -16.00 51.57 -13.39
CA LEU A 93 -16.88 52.64 -12.93
C LEU A 93 -16.26 54.03 -13.15
N ASN A 94 -14.95 54.18 -12.87
CA ASN A 94 -14.24 55.44 -13.09
C ASN A 94 -14.08 55.78 -14.58
N GLN A 95 -13.99 54.77 -15.46
CA GLN A 95 -13.89 54.98 -16.91
C GLN A 95 -15.23 55.26 -17.59
N ALA A 96 -16.33 54.67 -17.10
CA ALA A 96 -17.67 54.85 -17.65
C ALA A 96 -18.38 56.14 -17.16
N GLY A 97 -17.92 56.73 -16.05
CA GLY A 97 -18.47 57.95 -15.45
C GLY A 97 -17.80 59.25 -15.90
N GLY A 98 -16.89 59.21 -16.89
CA GLY A 98 -16.18 60.36 -17.46
C GLY A 98 -16.69 60.77 -18.84
#